data_AF-A0A6I6H670-F1
#
_entry.id   AF-A0A6I6H670-F1
#
_cell.length_a   1.000
_cell.length_b   1.000
_cell.length_c   1.000
_cell.angle_alpha   90.00
_cell.angle_beta   90.00
_cell.angle_gamma   90.00
#
_symmetry.space_group_name_H-M   'P 1'
#
loop_
_entity.id
_entity.type
_entity.pdbx_description
1 polymer ?
#
loop_
_entity_poly.entity_id
_entity_poly.type
_entity_poly.pdbx_seq_one_letter_code
_entity_poly.pdbx_strand_id
1 'polypeptide(L)'
;MNYELVYQAVNLLALVAWLYLLLLYRRPETTTVLAGTVVAALCITYAVCLYQNLGPTDPQSFQTLAGLQSLQGSAGAVLTGWIHYLAFDLLAGLWMVGNAQQHGISRWLLSLCLVFTFMLGPVGVLLYFVVRWWRTGQYWSAHHAQ
;
A
#
# COMPACT_ATOMS: atom_id res chain seq x y z
N MET A 1 -6.91 -13.29 19.95
CA MET A 1 -5.68 -12.64 19.43
C MET A 1 -5.49 -11.33 20.18
N ASN A 2 -4.28 -10.94 20.57
CA ASN A 2 -4.04 -9.60 21.14
C ASN A 2 -3.93 -8.58 19.99
N TYR A 3 -5.03 -7.84 19.74
CA TYR A 3 -5.11 -6.90 18.62
C TYR A 3 -4.10 -5.75 18.72
N GLU A 4 -3.79 -5.29 19.93
CA GLU A 4 -2.84 -4.20 20.16
C GLU A 4 -1.41 -4.61 19.75
N LEU A 5 -1.01 -5.84 20.11
CA LEU A 5 0.30 -6.35 19.73
C LEU A 5 0.41 -6.51 18.20
N VAL A 6 -0.63 -7.04 17.56
CA VAL A 6 -0.66 -7.16 16.09
C VAL A 6 -0.60 -5.78 15.44
N TYR A 7 -1.38 -4.81 15.93
CA TYR A 7 -1.35 -3.42 15.47
C TYR A 7 0.07 -2.84 15.54
N GLN A 8 0.75 -2.95 16.68
CA GLN A 8 2.12 -2.44 16.83
C GLN A 8 3.10 -3.15 15.87
N ALA A 9 2.99 -4.47 15.72
CA ALA A 9 3.85 -5.25 14.84
C ALA A 9 3.68 -4.87 13.37
N VAL A 10 2.44 -4.77 12.86
CA VAL A 10 2.21 -4.44 11.45
C VAL A 10 2.63 -3.00 11.11
N ASN A 11 2.46 -2.05 12.05
CA ASN A 11 2.92 -0.68 11.86
C ASN A 11 4.45 -0.58 11.85
N LEU A 12 5.13 -1.26 12.76
CA LEU A 12 6.59 -1.30 12.78
C LEU A 12 7.12 -1.92 11.48
N LEU A 13 6.54 -3.04 11.06
CA LEU A 13 6.92 -3.72 9.82
C LEU A 13 6.73 -2.82 8.59
N ALA A 14 5.57 -2.15 8.49
CA ALA A 14 5.29 -1.20 7.42
C ALA A 14 6.29 -0.02 7.44
N LEU A 15 6.55 0.57 8.61
CA LEU A 15 7.51 1.67 8.76
C LEU A 15 8.91 1.29 8.28
N VAL A 16 9.40 0.12 8.68
CA VAL A 16 10.71 -0.39 8.24
C VAL A 16 10.74 -0.56 6.72
N ALA A 17 9.69 -1.11 6.12
CA ALA A 17 9.60 -1.27 4.67
C ALA A 17 9.56 0.09 3.92
N TRP A 18 8.86 1.08 4.47
CA TRP A 18 8.82 2.44 3.90
C TRP A 18 10.17 3.15 3.98
N LEU A 19 10.87 3.06 5.11
CA LEU A 19 12.23 3.57 5.23
C LEU A 19 13.16 2.90 4.22
N TYR A 20 13.00 1.59 4.03
CA TYR A 20 13.76 0.84 3.03
C TYR A 20 13.49 1.32 1.60
N LEU A 21 12.22 1.53 1.22
CA LEU A 21 11.84 2.10 -0.09
C LEU A 21 12.43 3.49 -0.32
N LEU A 22 12.41 4.35 0.71
CA LEU A 22 12.95 5.72 0.63
C LEU A 22 14.48 5.76 0.52
N LEU A 23 15.18 4.88 1.25
CA LEU A 23 16.64 4.90 1.34
C LEU A 23 17.33 4.13 0.20
N LEU A 24 16.76 3.00 -0.21
CA LEU A 24 17.42 2.03 -1.11
C LEU A 24 16.86 2.02 -2.54
N TYR A 25 16.28 3.13 -2.97
CA TYR A 25 15.78 3.32 -4.35
C TYR A 25 16.77 2.89 -5.45
N ARG A 26 18.09 3.04 -5.26
CA ARG A 26 19.11 2.73 -6.29
C ARG A 26 19.41 1.23 -6.45
N ARG A 27 18.88 0.36 -5.59
CA ARG A 27 19.09 -1.10 -5.62
C ARG A 27 17.74 -1.81 -5.83
N PRO A 28 17.19 -1.80 -7.06
CA PRO A 28 15.83 -2.26 -7.33
C PRO A 28 15.54 -3.67 -6.85
N GLU A 29 16.45 -4.60 -7.09
CA GLU A 29 16.26 -6.02 -6.78
C GLU A 29 16.09 -6.23 -5.28
N THR A 30 16.98 -5.67 -4.48
CA THR A 30 16.92 -5.80 -3.02
C THR A 30 15.72 -5.06 -2.44
N THR A 31 15.40 -3.87 -2.97
CA THR A 31 14.23 -3.06 -2.61
C THR A 31 12.91 -3.77 -2.92
N THR A 32 12.85 -4.46 -4.05
CA THR A 32 11.65 -5.17 -4.50
C THR A 32 11.41 -6.44 -3.72
N VAL A 33 12.45 -7.24 -3.48
CA VAL A 33 12.32 -8.50 -2.73
C VAL A 33 11.93 -8.23 -1.28
N LEU A 34 12.57 -7.28 -0.60
CA LEU A 34 12.30 -7.03 0.81
C LEU A 34 10.93 -6.40 1.02
N ALA A 35 10.60 -5.33 0.27
CA ALA A 35 9.28 -4.71 0.37
C ALA A 35 8.18 -5.68 -0.09
N GLY A 36 8.40 -6.47 -1.14
CA GLY A 36 7.48 -7.50 -1.60
C GLY A 36 7.22 -8.59 -0.55
N THR A 37 8.26 -8.99 0.19
CA THR A 37 8.13 -9.93 1.32
C THR A 37 7.29 -9.34 2.44
N VAL A 38 7.48 -8.06 2.77
CA VAL A 38 6.66 -7.36 3.77
C VAL A 38 5.21 -7.23 3.31
N VAL A 39 4.96 -6.87 2.05
CA VAL A 39 3.61 -6.85 1.47
C VAL A 39 2.96 -8.23 1.59
N ALA A 40 3.67 -9.31 1.26
CA ALA A 40 3.16 -10.67 1.40
C ALA A 40 2.81 -11.01 2.87
N ALA A 41 3.65 -10.63 3.82
CA ALA A 41 3.40 -10.83 5.26
C ALA A 41 2.16 -10.06 5.74
N LEU A 42 1.99 -8.80 5.28
CA LEU A 42 0.81 -7.99 5.58
C LEU A 42 -0.45 -8.61 4.96
N CYS A 43 -0.40 -9.10 3.71
CA CYS A 43 -1.51 -9.77 3.04
C CYS A 43 -1.92 -11.07 3.75
N ILE A 44 -0.96 -11.88 4.21
CA ILE A 44 -1.25 -13.09 4.98
C ILE A 44 -1.91 -12.73 6.31
N THR A 45 -1.37 -11.72 7.01
CA THR A 45 -1.92 -11.27 8.29
C THR A 45 -3.33 -10.70 8.10
N TYR A 46 -3.56 -9.93 7.04
CA TYR A 46 -4.88 -9.46 6.63
C TYR A 46 -5.84 -10.62 6.40
N ALA A 47 -5.46 -11.65 5.62
CA ALA A 47 -6.33 -12.80 5.34
C ALA A 47 -6.72 -13.56 6.61
N VAL A 48 -5.77 -13.75 7.54
CA VAL A 48 -6.05 -14.37 8.85
C VAL A 48 -7.01 -13.49 9.69
N CYS A 49 -6.76 -12.19 9.76
CA CYS A 49 -7.63 -11.26 10.51
C CYS A 49 -9.03 -11.17 9.88
N LEU A 50 -9.11 -11.14 8.55
CA LEU A 50 -10.37 -11.16 7.81
C LEU A 50 -11.18 -12.39 8.18
N TYR A 51 -10.58 -13.58 8.08
CA TYR A 51 -11.24 -14.83 8.42
C TYR A 51 -11.71 -14.90 9.89
N GLN A 52 -10.92 -14.35 10.82
CA GLN A 52 -11.24 -14.38 12.26
C GLN A 52 -12.29 -13.36 12.70
N ASN A 53 -12.34 -12.18 12.05
CA ASN A 53 -13.12 -11.04 12.55
C ASN A 53 -14.34 -10.73 11.67
N LEU A 54 -14.27 -11.04 10.38
CA LEU A 54 -15.37 -10.90 9.45
C LEU A 54 -15.88 -12.32 9.19
N GLY A 55 -16.85 -12.75 10.00
CA GLY A 55 -17.55 -14.03 9.83
C GLY A 55 -18.34 -14.08 8.50
N PRO A 56 -19.42 -14.86 8.38
CA PRO A 56 -20.27 -14.81 7.18
C PRO A 56 -20.82 -13.39 6.98
N THR A 57 -20.16 -12.60 6.14
CA THR A 57 -20.58 -11.23 5.83
C THR A 57 -21.70 -11.30 4.81
N ASP A 58 -22.86 -10.73 5.14
CA ASP A 58 -23.93 -10.54 4.17
C ASP A 58 -23.43 -9.57 3.07
N PRO A 59 -23.34 -10.00 1.79
CA PRO A 59 -22.93 -9.14 0.68
C PRO A 59 -23.76 -7.86 0.55
N GLN A 60 -25.00 -7.86 1.06
CA GLN A 60 -25.86 -6.67 1.10
C GLN A 60 -25.29 -5.55 1.99
N SER A 61 -24.44 -5.90 2.96
CA SER A 61 -23.78 -4.93 3.85
C SER A 61 -22.88 -3.95 3.08
N PHE A 62 -22.31 -4.34 1.94
CA PHE A 62 -21.47 -3.46 1.13
C PHE A 62 -22.25 -2.47 0.24
N GLN A 63 -23.58 -2.62 0.13
CA GLN A 63 -24.40 -1.79 -0.75
C GLN A 63 -24.86 -0.48 -0.08
N THR A 64 -24.75 -0.38 1.25
CA THR A 64 -25.18 0.81 2.00
C THR A 64 -24.07 1.26 2.95
N LEU A 65 -24.02 2.56 3.23
CA LEU A 65 -23.06 3.11 4.19
C LEU A 65 -23.27 2.51 5.60
N ALA A 66 -24.53 2.32 6.00
CA ALA A 66 -24.88 1.72 7.29
C ALA A 66 -24.42 0.26 7.40
N GLY A 67 -24.59 -0.51 6.32
CA GLY A 67 -24.07 -1.88 6.24
C GLY A 67 -22.54 -1.91 6.30
N LEU A 68 -21.85 -0.99 5.62
CA LEU A 68 -20.39 -0.92 5.67
C LEU A 68 -19.88 -0.56 7.07
N GLN A 69 -20.58 0.33 7.78
CA GLN A 69 -20.27 0.69 9.16
C GLN A 69 -20.46 -0.47 10.13
N SER A 70 -21.50 -1.30 9.94
CA SER A 70 -21.75 -2.45 10.81
C SER A 70 -20.61 -3.47 10.75
N LEU A 71 -19.94 -3.58 9.59
CA LEU A 71 -18.76 -4.43 9.40
C LEU A 71 -17.52 -3.95 10.19
N GLN A 72 -17.48 -2.69 10.65
CA GLN A 72 -16.36 -2.12 11.42
C GLN A 72 -16.61 -2.05 12.93
N GLY A 73 -17.70 -2.62 13.44
CA GLY A 73 -18.12 -2.46 14.83
C GLY A 73 -17.22 -3.08 15.91
N SER A 74 -16.10 -3.72 15.55
CA SER A 74 -15.17 -4.35 16.51
C SER A 74 -13.73 -3.90 16.29
N ALA A 75 -12.92 -3.92 17.36
CA ALA A 75 -11.49 -3.60 17.27
C ALA A 75 -10.75 -4.51 16.26
N GLY A 76 -11.13 -5.78 16.16
CA GLY A 76 -10.57 -6.72 15.19
C GLY A 76 -10.92 -6.36 13.75
N ALA A 77 -12.15 -5.90 13.49
CA ALA A 77 -12.56 -5.44 12.17
C ALA A 77 -11.83 -4.14 11.76
N VAL A 78 -11.69 -3.19 12.70
CA VAL A 78 -10.91 -1.95 12.49
C VAL A 78 -9.45 -2.29 12.16
N LEU A 79 -8.82 -3.17 12.93
CA LEU A 79 -7.46 -3.63 12.66
C LEU A 79 -7.33 -4.30 11.29
N THR A 80 -8.32 -5.12 10.91
CA THR A 80 -8.34 -5.78 9.60
C THR A 80 -8.35 -4.76 8.46
N GLY A 81 -9.20 -3.73 8.57
CA GLY A 81 -9.21 -2.60 7.63
C GLY A 81 -7.90 -1.82 7.62
N TRP A 82 -7.27 -1.63 8.77
CA TRP A 82 -5.97 -0.95 8.85
C TRP A 82 -4.85 -1.72 8.13
N ILE A 83 -4.77 -3.04 8.32
CA ILE A 83 -3.77 -3.87 7.63
C ILE A 83 -4.00 -3.84 6.12
N HIS A 84 -5.26 -3.81 5.68
CA HIS A 84 -5.60 -3.63 4.27
C HIS A 84 -4.96 -2.36 3.69
N TYR A 85 -5.12 -1.21 4.36
CA TYR A 85 -4.49 0.04 3.92
C TYR A 85 -2.96 -0.06 3.88
N LEU A 86 -2.32 -0.56 4.95
CA LEU A 86 -0.86 -0.72 4.99
C LEU A 86 -0.34 -1.59 3.83
N ALA A 87 -1.02 -2.69 3.52
CA ALA A 87 -0.62 -3.61 2.46
C ALA A 87 -0.71 -2.95 1.08
N PHE A 88 -1.84 -2.30 0.77
CA PHE A 88 -2.06 -1.67 -0.53
C PHE A 88 -1.21 -0.41 -0.74
N ASP A 89 -1.02 0.40 0.30
CA ASP A 89 -0.17 1.59 0.21
C ASP A 89 1.29 1.21 -0.03
N LEU A 90 1.79 0.18 0.67
CA LEU A 90 3.15 -0.31 0.46
C LEU A 90 3.32 -0.98 -0.91
N LEU A 91 2.32 -1.72 -1.38
CA LEU A 91 2.30 -2.29 -2.73
C LEU A 91 2.36 -1.19 -3.80
N ALA A 92 1.60 -0.11 -3.62
CA ALA A 92 1.66 1.06 -4.49
C ALA A 92 3.03 1.73 -4.44
N GLY A 93 3.61 1.89 -3.24
CA GLY A 93 4.98 2.36 -3.03
C GLY A 93 6.01 1.56 -3.82
N LEU A 94 5.93 0.24 -3.73
CA LEU A 94 6.80 -0.69 -4.43
C LEU A 94 6.65 -0.56 -5.95
N TRP A 95 5.42 -0.49 -6.45
CA TRP A 95 5.15 -0.27 -7.87
C TRP A 95 5.73 1.05 -8.37
N MET A 96 5.56 2.15 -7.62
CA MET A 96 6.12 3.46 -7.98
C MET A 96 7.64 3.43 -8.07
N VAL A 97 8.33 2.72 -7.17
CA VAL A 97 9.79 2.58 -7.23
C VAL A 97 10.23 1.91 -8.54
N GLY A 98 9.62 0.78 -8.90
CA GLY A 98 9.95 0.09 -10.16
C GLY A 98 9.60 0.94 -11.38
N ASN A 99 8.44 1.59 -11.36
CA ASN A 99 7.99 2.43 -12.47
C ASN A 99 8.87 3.68 -12.65
N ALA A 100 9.31 4.30 -11.56
CA ALA A 100 10.14 5.51 -11.58
C ALA A 100 11.50 5.26 -12.22
N GLN A 101 12.07 4.08 -11.97
CA GLN A 101 13.33 3.67 -12.58
C GLN A 101 13.20 3.49 -14.09
N GLN A 102 12.14 2.81 -14.54
CA GLN A 102 11.88 2.61 -15.97
C GLN A 102 11.70 3.93 -16.74
N HIS A 103 11.18 4.97 -16.06
CA HIS A 103 10.87 6.27 -16.68
C HIS A 103 11.87 7.38 -16.31
N GLY A 104 13.00 7.06 -15.66
CA GLY A 104 14.02 8.06 -15.31
C GLY A 104 13.50 9.20 -14.40
N ILE A 105 12.54 8.90 -13.51
CA ILE A 105 12.03 9.87 -12.53
C ILE A 105 13.08 10.06 -11.44
N SER A 106 13.34 11.33 -11.11
CA SER A 106 14.36 11.69 -10.12
C SER A 106 14.00 11.15 -8.73
N ARG A 107 15.03 10.78 -7.95
CA ARG A 107 14.85 10.29 -6.57
C ARG A 107 14.08 11.27 -5.69
N TRP A 108 14.24 12.58 -5.88
CA TRP A 108 13.63 13.58 -5.02
C TRP A 108 12.13 13.69 -5.24
N LEU A 109 11.70 13.71 -6.51
CA LEU A 109 10.28 13.70 -6.85
C LEU A 109 9.61 12.41 -6.41
N LEU A 110 10.28 11.27 -6.61
CA LEU A 110 9.77 9.98 -6.13
C LEU A 110 9.68 9.94 -4.60
N SER A 111 10.71 10.36 -3.87
CA SER A 111 10.69 10.39 -2.40
C SER A 111 9.54 11.24 -1.87
N LEU A 112 9.25 12.38 -2.52
CA LEU A 112 8.08 13.20 -2.18
C LEU A 112 6.78 12.40 -2.36
N CYS A 113 6.61 11.74 -3.51
CA CYS A 113 5.43 10.90 -3.77
C CYS A 113 5.31 9.75 -2.75
N LEU A 114 6.41 9.06 -2.44
CA LEU A 114 6.45 7.97 -1.47
C LEU A 114 6.06 8.43 -0.07
N VAL A 115 6.51 9.61 0.39
CA VAL A 115 6.09 10.18 1.68
C VAL A 115 4.60 10.47 1.69
N PHE A 116 4.06 11.04 0.61
CA PHE A 116 2.62 11.26 0.49
C PHE A 116 1.82 9.96 0.39
N THR A 117 2.36 8.90 -0.22
CA THR A 117 1.68 7.59 -0.25
C THR A 117 1.72 6.91 1.11
N PHE A 118 2.81 7.05 1.87
CA PHE A 118 2.87 6.53 3.23
C PHE A 118 1.82 7.20 4.15
N MET A 119 1.63 8.51 4.02
CA MET A 119 0.71 9.26 4.89
C MET A 119 -0.74 9.26 4.38
N LEU A 120 -0.91 9.33 3.07
CA LEU A 120 -2.17 9.62 2.38
C LEU A 120 -2.37 8.72 1.15
N GLY A 121 -1.88 7.47 1.19
CA GLY A 121 -2.05 6.41 0.17
C GLY A 121 -2.38 6.89 -1.25
N PRO A 122 -3.68 7.03 -1.60
CA PRO A 122 -4.14 7.47 -2.92
C PRO A 122 -3.60 8.83 -3.39
N VAL A 123 -3.41 9.80 -2.48
CA VAL A 123 -2.92 11.16 -2.81
C VAL A 123 -1.48 11.10 -3.31
N GLY A 124 -0.61 10.31 -2.68
CA GLY A 124 0.77 10.16 -3.14
C GLY A 124 0.86 9.43 -4.48
N VAL A 125 -0.02 8.46 -4.72
CA VAL A 125 -0.12 7.78 -6.02
C VAL A 125 -0.59 8.75 -7.11
N LEU A 126 -1.60 9.58 -6.82
CA LEU A 126 -2.04 10.63 -7.73
C LEU A 126 -0.91 11.62 -8.03
N LEU A 127 -0.18 12.05 -7.01
CA LEU A 127 0.98 12.93 -7.17
C LEU A 127 2.04 12.29 -8.08
N TYR A 128 2.30 10.99 -7.90
CA TYR A 128 3.22 10.25 -8.76
C TYR A 128 2.75 10.22 -10.21
N PHE A 129 1.46 10.02 -10.48
CA PHE A 129 0.92 10.08 -11.84
C PHE A 129 1.07 11.48 -12.46
N VAL A 130 0.87 12.55 -11.69
CA VAL A 130 1.11 13.92 -12.16
C VAL A 130 2.59 14.13 -12.51
N VAL A 131 3.50 13.70 -11.65
CA VAL A 131 4.94 13.75 -11.90
C VAL A 131 5.31 12.96 -13.15
N ARG A 132 4.79 11.74 -13.29
CA ARG A 132 5.03 10.88 -14.45
C ARG A 132 4.53 11.54 -15.73
N TRP A 133 3.28 12.01 -15.74
CA TRP A 133 2.70 12.71 -16.87
C TRP A 133 3.55 13.90 -17.30
N TRP A 134 3.99 14.73 -16.35
CA TRP A 134 4.84 15.88 -16.65
C TRP A 134 6.20 15.49 -17.23
N ARG A 135 6.74 14.33 -16.83
CA ARG A 135 8.05 13.85 -17.27
C ARG A 135 8.02 13.06 -18.58
N THR A 136 6.96 12.31 -18.86
CA THR A 136 6.91 11.37 -19.99
C THR A 136 5.77 11.64 -20.97
N GLY A 137 4.85 12.54 -20.64
CA GLY A 137 3.60 12.76 -21.39
C GLY A 137 2.61 11.61 -21.28
N GLN A 138 2.84 10.62 -20.40
CA GLN A 138 2.04 9.40 -20.30
C GLN A 138 1.46 9.21 -18.90
N TYR A 139 0.16 8.93 -18.82
CA TYR A 139 -0.56 8.71 -17.55
C TYR A 139 -0.38 7.29 -17.00
N TRP A 140 -0.82 6.26 -17.74
CA TRP A 140 -0.97 4.89 -17.23
C TRP A 140 -0.03 3.88 -17.90
N SER A 141 0.19 3.98 -19.20
CA SER A 141 1.19 3.23 -19.99
C SER A 141 1.21 3.79 -21.41
N ALA A 142 2.37 3.88 -22.05
CA ALA A 142 2.38 3.86 -23.52
C ALA A 142 2.18 2.42 -23.96
N HIS A 143 1.21 2.19 -24.84
CA HIS A 143 1.36 1.10 -25.79
C HIS A 143 2.66 1.36 -26.56
N HIS A 144 3.63 0.45 -26.44
CA HIS A 144 4.57 0.26 -27.53
C HIS A 144 3.73 -0.19 -28.73
N ALA A 145 3.33 0.76 -29.59
CA ALA A 145 3.05 0.40 -30.97
C ALA A 145 4.37 -0.17 -31.50
N GLN A 146 4.41 -1.49 -31.63
CA GLN A 146 5.43 -2.19 -32.40
C GLN A 146 5.30 -1.82 -33.87
#